data_AF-A0A2E0L631-F1
#
_entry.id   AF-A0A2E0L631-F1
#
_cell.length_a   1.000
_cell.length_b   1.000
_cell.length_c   1.000
_cell.angle_alpha   90.00
_cell.angle_beta   90.00
_cell.angle_gamma   90.00
#
_symmetry.space_group_name_H-M   'P 1'
#
loop_
_entity.id
_entity.type
_entity.pdbx_description
1 polymer ?
#
loop_
_entity_poly.entity_id
_entity_poly.type
_entity_poly.pdbx_seq_one_letter_code
_entity_poly.pdbx_strand_id
1 'polypeptide(L)'
;MFAGGVMIFDDVRQIAMSFPAVEEHVVFGGPTFKVGKRFLASIAKIAPDTLVLKVPDQLEREYFLATKPDIYYMQPHYASFDCLLIRMTPAEAQEVRDLFEQAWRHYAPRRVVAAYDAANPAQKLS
;
A
#
# COMPACT_ATOMS: atom_id res chain seq x y z
N MET A 1 -3.66 -13.92 10.41
CA MET A 1 -5.05 -13.89 9.91
C MET A 1 -5.62 -12.54 10.30
N PHE A 2 -5.91 -11.68 9.32
CA PHE A 2 -6.69 -10.47 9.58
C PHE A 2 -8.12 -10.94 9.79
N ALA A 3 -8.62 -10.88 11.03
CA ALA A 3 -10.02 -11.23 11.31
C ALA A 3 -10.91 -10.27 10.50
N GLY A 4 -12.00 -10.77 9.91
CA GLY A 4 -12.94 -10.00 9.10
C GLY A 4 -13.62 -8.88 9.88
N GLY A 5 -12.90 -7.78 10.08
CA GLY A 5 -13.25 -6.60 10.84
C GLY A 5 -12.63 -5.36 10.22
N VAL A 6 -13.13 -4.21 10.68
CA VAL A 6 -12.70 -2.87 10.28
C VAL A 6 -11.17 -2.77 10.26
N MET A 7 -10.59 -2.41 9.12
CA MET A 7 -9.14 -2.20 9.03
C MET A 7 -8.76 -0.89 9.71
N ILE A 8 -7.87 -0.99 10.68
CA ILE A 8 -7.30 0.15 11.39
C ILE A 8 -5.84 0.37 10.99
N PHE A 9 -5.27 1.48 11.46
CA PHE A 9 -3.89 1.81 11.15
C PHE A 9 -2.89 0.72 11.57
N ASP A 10 -3.13 0.00 12.67
CA ASP A 10 -2.22 -1.07 13.08
C ASP A 10 -2.18 -2.22 12.08
N ASP A 11 -3.30 -2.55 11.42
CA ASP A 11 -3.33 -3.54 10.35
C ASP A 11 -2.49 -3.09 9.16
N VAL A 12 -2.59 -1.81 8.78
CA VAL A 12 -1.77 -1.22 7.70
C VAL A 12 -0.28 -1.27 8.07
N ARG A 13 0.06 -0.96 9.32
CA ARG A 13 1.44 -1.07 9.81
C ARG A 13 1.92 -2.51 9.74
N GLN A 14 1.14 -3.48 10.19
CA GLN A 14 1.48 -4.90 10.12
C GLN A 14 1.69 -5.37 8.67
N ILE A 15 0.82 -4.96 7.76
CA ILE A 15 0.95 -5.23 6.32
C ILE A 15 2.25 -4.64 5.78
N ALA A 16 2.49 -3.34 5.97
CA ALA A 16 3.67 -2.66 5.44
C ALA A 16 4.97 -3.27 5.96
N MET A 17 5.04 -3.53 7.27
CA MET A 17 6.22 -4.07 7.94
C MET A 17 6.44 -5.56 7.67
N SER A 18 5.48 -6.26 7.05
CA SER A 18 5.65 -7.65 6.62
C SER A 18 6.58 -7.79 5.40
N PHE A 19 6.79 -6.71 4.65
CA PHE A 19 7.65 -6.71 3.47
C PHE A 19 9.11 -6.38 3.84
N PRO A 20 10.10 -7.16 3.37
CA PRO A 20 11.50 -6.93 3.69
C PRO A 20 11.99 -5.53 3.30
N ALA A 21 12.85 -4.96 4.15
CA ALA A 21 13.47 -3.64 3.97
C ALA A 21 12.47 -2.47 3.91
N VAL A 22 11.22 -2.68 4.34
CA VAL A 22 10.30 -1.59 4.65
C VAL A 22 10.61 -1.03 6.03
N GLU A 23 10.67 0.30 6.10
CA GLU A 23 10.91 1.05 7.33
C GLU A 23 9.78 2.05 7.56
N GLU A 24 9.36 2.19 8.82
CA GLU A 24 8.46 3.25 9.24
C GLU A 24 9.26 4.50 9.65
N HIS A 25 8.87 5.63 9.09
CA HIS A 25 9.42 6.95 9.37
C HIS A 25 8.28 7.90 9.76
N VAL A 26 8.59 8.97 10.48
CA VAL A 26 7.65 10.07 10.70
C VAL A 26 8.01 11.21 9.75
N VAL A 27 7.14 11.51 8.80
CA VAL A 27 7.33 12.59 7.82
C VAL A 27 6.14 13.55 7.91
N PHE A 28 6.42 14.86 8.02
CA PHE A 28 5.41 15.91 8.25
C PHE A 28 4.42 15.56 9.38
N GLY A 29 4.91 14.87 10.41
CA GLY A 29 4.14 14.45 11.59
C GLY A 29 3.14 13.31 11.35
N GLY A 30 3.33 12.47 10.33
CA GLY A 30 2.52 11.28 10.09
C GLY A 30 3.37 10.03 9.80
N PRO A 31 2.91 8.82 10.17
CA PRO A 31 3.57 7.57 9.82
C PRO A 31 3.71 7.41 8.30
N THR A 32 4.91 7.08 7.85
CA THR A 32 5.28 6.94 6.45
C THR A 32 6.14 5.70 6.27
N PHE A 33 5.72 4.80 5.40
CA PHE A 33 6.41 3.57 5.08
C PHE A 33 7.25 3.75 3.80
N LYS A 34 8.52 3.34 3.87
CA LYS A 34 9.47 3.46 2.76
C LYS A 34 10.22 2.15 2.56
N VAL A 35 10.59 1.87 1.31
CA VAL A 35 11.59 0.84 0.99
C VAL A 35 12.84 1.53 0.45
N GLY A 36 13.92 1.47 1.23
CA GLY A 36 15.11 2.29 0.99
C GLY A 36 14.75 3.79 0.95
N LYS A 37 15.02 4.45 -0.19
CA LYS A 37 14.70 5.89 -0.38
C LYS A 37 13.31 6.13 -0.99
N ARG A 38 12.56 5.08 -1.32
CA ARG A 38 11.29 5.18 -2.05
C ARG A 38 10.11 5.15 -1.09
N PHE A 39 9.21 6.12 -1.25
CA PHE A 39 7.92 6.15 -0.57
C PHE A 39 7.03 5.00 -1.05
N LEU A 40 6.36 4.32 -0.13
CA LEU A 40 5.32 3.33 -0.42
C LEU A 40 3.96 3.81 0.04
N ALA A 41 3.82 4.17 1.31
CA ALA A 41 2.53 4.57 1.86
C ALA A 41 2.64 5.51 3.06
N SER A 42 1.56 6.21 3.39
CA SER A 42 1.46 7.04 4.60
C SER A 42 0.01 7.28 4.99
N ILE A 43 -0.24 7.58 6.27
CA ILE A 43 -1.53 8.11 6.70
C ILE A 43 -1.69 9.53 6.19
N ALA A 44 -2.66 9.72 5.29
CA ALA A 44 -2.95 11.00 4.70
C ALA A 44 -3.72 11.87 5.70
N LYS A 45 -3.25 13.09 5.95
CA LYS A 45 -3.88 14.03 6.90
C LYS A 45 -5.09 14.77 6.33
N ILE A 46 -5.43 14.50 5.07
CA ILE A 46 -6.54 15.14 4.36
C ILE A 46 -7.92 14.69 4.85
N ALA A 47 -8.01 13.51 5.46
CA ALA A 47 -9.23 12.94 6.02
C ALA A 47 -8.87 11.87 7.06
N PRO A 48 -9.76 11.61 8.05
CA PRO A 48 -9.63 10.48 8.94
C PRO A 48 -9.53 9.17 8.16
N ASP A 49 -8.85 8.18 8.75
CA ASP A 49 -8.77 6.80 8.26
C ASP A 49 -8.34 6.67 6.78
N THR A 50 -7.57 7.62 6.28
CA THR A 50 -7.11 7.61 4.89
C THR A 50 -5.65 7.20 4.80
N LEU A 51 -5.41 6.14 4.03
CA LEU A 51 -4.10 5.73 3.58
C LEU A 51 -3.85 6.30 2.18
N VAL A 52 -2.67 6.88 1.95
CA VAL A 52 -2.13 7.06 0.61
C VAL A 52 -1.15 5.93 0.33
N LEU A 53 -1.34 5.19 -0.76
CA LEU A 53 -0.51 4.06 -1.16
C LEU A 53 -0.05 4.24 -2.60
N LYS A 54 1.20 3.91 -2.91
CA LYS A 54 1.70 3.85 -4.29
C LYS A 54 1.00 2.75 -5.06
N VAL A 55 0.53 3.07 -6.26
CA VAL A 55 -0.03 2.11 -7.22
C VAL A 55 0.62 2.42 -8.57
N PRO A 56 1.69 1.69 -8.95
CA PRO A 56 2.46 2.01 -10.15
C PRO A 56 1.72 1.64 -11.44
N ASP A 57 0.75 0.71 -11.39
CA ASP A 57 -0.10 0.38 -12.53
C ASP A 57 -1.28 1.36 -12.62
N GLN A 58 -1.30 2.14 -13.71
CA GLN A 58 -2.34 3.13 -13.94
C GLN A 58 -3.71 2.49 -14.24
N LEU A 59 -3.74 1.35 -14.94
CA LEU A 59 -4.99 0.67 -15.29
C LEU A 59 -5.63 0.06 -14.04
N GLU A 60 -4.82 -0.54 -13.16
CA GLU A 60 -5.31 -1.04 -11.87
C GLU A 60 -5.87 0.10 -11.01
N ARG A 61 -5.15 1.23 -10.94
CA ARG A 61 -5.62 2.43 -10.25
C ARG A 61 -6.96 2.91 -10.79
N GLU A 62 -7.11 3.00 -12.11
CA GLU A 62 -8.36 3.40 -12.76
C GLU A 62 -9.49 2.40 -12.52
N TYR A 63 -9.19 1.10 -12.51
CA TYR A 63 -10.14 0.05 -12.15
C TYR A 63 -10.69 0.23 -10.74
N PHE A 64 -9.84 0.47 -9.74
CA PHE A 64 -10.29 0.68 -8.37
C PHE A 64 -11.16 1.94 -8.22
N LEU A 65 -10.75 3.03 -8.86
CA LEU A 65 -11.51 4.29 -8.87
C LEU A 65 -12.89 4.12 -9.51
N ALA A 66 -13.01 3.29 -10.55
CA ALA A 66 -14.27 3.06 -11.25
C ALA A 66 -15.18 2.04 -10.53
N THR A 67 -14.62 0.99 -9.94
CA THR A 67 -15.40 -0.15 -9.43
C THR A 67 -15.66 -0.11 -7.93
N LYS A 68 -14.80 0.56 -7.17
CA LYS A 68 -14.88 0.63 -5.69
C LYS A 68 -14.69 2.07 -5.17
N PRO A 69 -15.42 3.08 -5.68
CA PRO A 69 -15.23 4.49 -5.31
C PRO A 69 -15.49 4.82 -3.84
N ASP A 70 -16.27 3.98 -3.14
CA ASP A 70 -16.53 4.13 -1.70
C ASP A 70 -15.29 3.82 -0.85
N ILE A 71 -14.35 3.02 -1.37
CA ILE A 71 -13.12 2.62 -0.71
C ILE A 71 -11.92 3.37 -1.29
N TYR A 72 -11.83 3.44 -2.62
CA TYR A 72 -10.71 3.99 -3.35
C TYR A 72 -11.08 5.29 -4.05
N TYR A 73 -10.29 6.32 -3.83
CA TYR A 73 -10.60 7.64 -4.37
C TYR A 73 -9.33 8.44 -4.70
N MET A 74 -9.53 9.57 -5.35
CA MET A 74 -8.46 10.49 -5.72
C MET A 74 -8.90 11.92 -5.42
N GLN A 75 -7.94 12.75 -5.00
CA GLN A 75 -8.13 14.21 -4.97
C GLN A 75 -7.21 14.87 -6.01
N PRO A 76 -7.58 16.05 -6.54
CA PRO A 76 -6.84 16.70 -7.63
C PRO A 76 -5.34 16.86 -7.37
N HIS A 77 -4.94 17.16 -6.13
CA HIS A 77 -3.52 17.33 -5.77
C HIS A 77 -2.71 16.02 -5.76
N TYR A 78 -3.37 14.86 -5.76
CA TYR A 78 -2.72 13.54 -5.86
C TYR A 78 -2.71 12.99 -7.29
N ALA A 79 -3.47 13.56 -8.22
CA ALA A 79 -3.71 12.98 -9.55
C ALA A 79 -2.44 12.80 -10.40
N SER A 80 -1.45 13.68 -10.21
CA SER A 80 -0.15 13.62 -10.88
C SER A 80 0.82 12.57 -10.31
N PHE A 81 0.45 11.87 -9.24
CA PHE A 81 1.24 10.82 -8.64
C PHE A 81 0.63 9.44 -8.91
N ASP A 82 1.51 8.46 -9.07
CA ASP A 82 1.32 7.00 -9.03
C ASP A 82 0.86 6.51 -7.65
N CYS A 83 -0.21 7.08 -7.12
CA CYS A 83 -0.78 6.72 -5.83
C CYS A 83 -2.30 6.63 -5.87
N LEU A 84 -2.88 6.06 -4.83
CA LEU A 84 -4.32 5.93 -4.61
C LEU A 84 -4.64 6.27 -3.15
N LEU A 85 -5.74 6.97 -2.93
CA LEU A 85 -6.27 7.20 -1.58
C LEU A 85 -7.23 6.08 -1.24
N ILE A 86 -7.06 5.51 -0.05
CA ILE A 86 -7.80 4.34 0.42
C ILE A 86 -8.44 4.69 1.75
N ARG A 87 -9.76 4.54 1.86
CA ARG A 87 -10.45 4.54 3.16
C ARG A 87 -10.15 3.21 3.83
N MET A 88 -9.41 3.24 4.93
CA MET A 88 -8.97 2.01 5.63
C MET A 88 -10.18 1.24 6.14
N THR A 89 -11.07 1.90 6.88
CA THR A 89 -12.21 1.28 7.58
C THR A 89 -13.03 0.28 6.73
N PRO A 90 -13.48 0.61 5.50
CA PRO A 90 -14.21 -0.32 4.64
C PRO A 90 -13.31 -1.19 3.73
N ALA A 91 -12.00 -0.97 3.69
CA ALA A 91 -11.10 -1.72 2.82
C ALA A 91 -10.86 -3.15 3.34
N GLU A 92 -10.59 -4.07 2.42
CA GLU A 92 -10.22 -5.43 2.74
C GLU A 92 -8.70 -5.56 2.95
N ALA A 93 -8.27 -6.14 4.07
CA ALA A 93 -6.85 -6.20 4.43
C ALA A 93 -6.01 -6.96 3.41
N GLN A 94 -6.57 -8.01 2.79
CA GLN A 94 -5.88 -8.77 1.76
C GLN A 94 -5.68 -7.95 0.49
N GLU A 95 -6.71 -7.22 0.04
CA GLU A 95 -6.62 -6.35 -1.13
C GLU A 95 -5.59 -5.22 -0.94
N VAL A 96 -5.56 -4.61 0.24
CA VAL A 96 -4.54 -3.60 0.59
C VAL A 96 -3.15 -4.22 0.68
N ARG A 97 -3.02 -5.45 1.22
CA ARG A 97 -1.74 -6.18 1.23
C ARG A 97 -1.23 -6.44 -0.18
N ASP A 98 -2.10 -6.85 -1.09
CA ASP A 98 -1.72 -7.16 -2.47
C ASP A 98 -1.26 -5.89 -3.21
N LEU A 99 -1.96 -4.76 -3.03
CA LEU A 99 -1.50 -3.45 -3.53
C LEU A 99 -0.14 -3.06 -2.94
N PHE A 100 0.07 -3.27 -1.65
CA PHE A 100 1.36 -3.04 -1.00
C PHE A 100 2.47 -3.92 -1.57
N GLU A 101 2.18 -5.20 -1.83
CA GLU A 101 3.13 -6.13 -2.41
C GLU A 101 3.53 -5.69 -3.82
N GLN A 102 2.56 -5.33 -4.66
CA GLN A 102 2.80 -4.82 -6.00
C GLN A 102 3.67 -3.56 -6.00
N ALA A 103 3.34 -2.58 -5.14
CA ALA A 103 4.13 -1.38 -4.96
C ALA A 103 5.55 -1.70 -4.46
N TRP A 104 5.66 -2.56 -3.44
CA TRP A 104 6.94 -2.97 -2.88
C TRP A 104 7.80 -3.67 -3.95
N ARG A 105 7.26 -4.61 -4.71
CA ARG A 105 7.96 -5.29 -5.81
C ARG A 105 8.47 -4.31 -6.87
N HIS A 106 7.71 -3.25 -7.13
CA HIS A 106 8.08 -2.21 -8.10
C HIS A 106 9.24 -1.33 -7.61
N TYR A 107 9.27 -0.93 -6.34
CA TYR A 107 10.27 0.01 -5.82
C TYR A 107 11.43 -0.62 -5.03
N ALA A 108 11.28 -1.84 -4.54
CA ALA A 108 12.30 -2.51 -3.75
C ALA A 108 13.52 -2.89 -4.59
N PRO A 109 14.73 -2.95 -4.00
CA PRO A 109 15.90 -3.44 -4.71
C PRO A 109 15.68 -4.87 -5.23
N ARG A 110 16.02 -5.15 -6.50
CA ARG A 110 15.82 -6.46 -7.13
C ARG A 110 16.36 -7.64 -6.31
N ARG A 111 17.48 -7.44 -5.61
CA ARG A 111 18.08 -8.46 -4.72
C ARG A 111 17.17 -8.84 -3.54
N VAL A 112 16.42 -7.88 -3.01
CA VAL A 112 15.50 -8.07 -1.88
C VAL A 112 14.27 -8.84 -2.36
N VAL A 113 13.72 -8.45 -3.51
CA VAL A 113 12.59 -9.17 -4.15
C VAL A 113 12.97 -10.61 -4.47
N ALA A 114 14.13 -10.84 -5.08
CA ALA A 114 14.59 -12.18 -5.42
C ALA A 114 14.75 -13.09 -4.17
N ALA A 115 15.27 -12.54 -3.07
CA ALA A 115 15.38 -13.28 -1.81
C ALA A 115 14.01 -13.60 -1.20
N TYR A 116 13.07 -12.65 -1.25
CA TYR A 116 11.69 -12.87 -0.81
C TYR A 116 10.98 -13.96 -1.62
N ASP A 117 11.13 -13.95 -2.95
CA ASP A 117 10.53 -14.96 -3.82
C ASP A 117 11.14 -16.35 -3.61
N ALA A 118 12.45 -16.42 -3.36
CA ALA A 118 13.12 -17.67 -3.03
C ALA A 118 12.63 -18.25 -1.69
N ALA A 119 12.30 -17.40 -0.72
CA ALA A 119 11.71 -17.81 0.55
C ALA A 119 10.21 -18.12 0.45
N ASN A 120 9.50 -17.61 -0.57
CA ASN A 120 8.05 -17.77 -0.78
C ASN A 120 7.71 -18.30 -2.18
N PRO A 121 8.13 -19.53 -2.54
CA PRO A 121 8.05 -20.04 -3.91
C PRO A 121 6.62 -20.22 -4.46
N ALA A 122 5.61 -20.32 -3.59
CA ALA A 122 4.20 -20.49 -3.99
C ALA A 122 3.55 -19.22 -4.57
N GLN A 123 4.19 -18.05 -4.42
CA GLN A 123 3.62 -16.75 -4.84
C GLN A 123 4.03 -16.33 -6.27
N LYS A 124 4.77 -17.20 -6.98
CA LYS A 124 5.38 -16.92 -8.30
C LYS A 124 4.44 -17.12 -9.49
N LEU A 125 3.16 -17.43 -9.27
CA LEU A 125 2.22 -17.82 -10.32
C LEU A 125 0.94 -16.98 -10.27
N SER A 126 0.98 -15.84 -10.95
CA SER A 126 -0.18 -15.12 -11.51
C SER A 126 0.30 -14.19 -12.60
#